data_AF-A0A382SI41-F1
#
_entry.id   AF-A0A382SI41-F1
#
_cell.length_a   1.000
_cell.length_b   1.000
_cell.length_c   1.000
_cell.angle_alpha   90.00
_cell.angle_beta   90.00
_cell.angle_gamma   90.00
#
_symmetry.space_group_name_H-M   'P 1'
#
loop_
_entity.id
_entity.type
_entity.pdbx_description
1 polymer ?
#
loop_
_entity_poly.entity_id
_entity_poly.type
_entity_poly.pdbx_seq_one_letter_code
_entity_poly.pdbx_strand_id
1 'polypeptide(L)'
;GTAATAAGTSADAATAAANAIDLTGLAASLATLEAEVDAVQASLVGVSTATAVAALQAEIDAIEADVDELLETSNIYSTAISVTSASTLEAALALGNKLNILNAAATFTISAAMDQTDVQTLVNRIHTMTGNLIFNSSSTTETTFNNLTSAEDITINQKGGYQFQTLTSAAAITLNDQYEANITNVDFRALSTVTSFTTSGESDAGIQFDQATEVHLDALARYPGSQLTIITKKDAALTMGILDDKNTLDVYEATNVTLTGPEDFTSTLLEDSTMTFTNVENVTVSDNRGAITINAGVEVLSLTDVVEVTV
;
A
#
# COMPACT_ATOMS: atom_id res chain seq x y z
N GLY A 1 -16.46 1.28 27.15
CA GLY A 1 -17.43 1.06 26.07
C GLY A 1 -16.71 1.16 24.74
N THR A 2 -16.50 2.37 24.25
CA THR A 2 -15.88 2.70 22.95
C THR A 2 -14.47 2.13 22.75
N ALA A 3 -13.59 2.26 23.74
CA ALA A 3 -12.23 1.69 23.65
C ALA A 3 -12.22 0.15 23.55
N ALA A 4 -13.19 -0.53 24.18
CA ALA A 4 -13.32 -1.97 24.08
C ALA A 4 -13.88 -2.41 22.72
N THR A 5 -14.76 -1.60 22.13
CA THR A 5 -15.30 -1.83 20.78
C THR A 5 -14.24 -1.61 19.71
N ALA A 6 -13.49 -0.51 19.75
CA ALA A 6 -12.40 -0.23 18.80
C ALA A 6 -11.29 -1.30 18.88
N ALA A 7 -10.95 -1.76 20.09
CA ALA A 7 -10.04 -2.90 20.28
C ALA A 7 -10.60 -4.19 19.67
N GLY A 8 -11.91 -4.43 19.77
CA GLY A 8 -12.59 -5.56 19.13
C GLY A 8 -12.51 -5.50 17.61
N THR A 9 -12.83 -4.34 17.01
CA THR A 9 -12.78 -4.16 15.55
C THR A 9 -11.37 -4.30 15.00
N SER A 10 -10.37 -3.77 15.70
CA SER A 10 -8.96 -3.95 15.35
C SER A 10 -8.53 -5.42 15.45
N ALA A 11 -9.01 -6.16 16.46
CA ALA A 11 -8.77 -7.59 16.59
C ALA A 11 -9.45 -8.41 15.47
N ASP A 12 -10.67 -8.02 15.06
CA ASP A 12 -11.41 -8.67 13.97
C ASP A 12 -10.73 -8.40 12.62
N ALA A 13 -10.26 -7.18 12.39
CA ALA A 13 -9.48 -6.82 11.20
C ALA A 13 -8.14 -7.57 11.15
N ALA A 14 -7.44 -7.68 12.28
CA ALA A 14 -6.22 -8.49 12.38
C ALA A 14 -6.50 -9.98 12.13
N THR A 15 -7.63 -10.50 12.62
CA THR A 15 -8.06 -11.88 12.37
C THR A 15 -8.44 -12.10 10.90
N ALA A 16 -9.13 -11.14 10.28
CA ALA A 16 -9.45 -11.19 8.86
C ALA A 16 -8.19 -11.14 7.98
N ALA A 17 -7.24 -10.27 8.31
CA ALA A 17 -5.94 -10.21 7.63
C ALA A 17 -5.14 -11.51 7.80
N ALA A 18 -5.14 -12.10 9.00
CA ALA A 18 -4.48 -13.39 9.25
C ALA A 18 -5.15 -14.54 8.47
N ASN A 19 -6.48 -14.54 8.36
CA ASN A 19 -7.22 -15.54 7.58
C ASN A 19 -7.12 -15.32 6.07
N ALA A 20 -6.83 -14.09 5.63
CA ALA A 20 -6.58 -13.75 4.24
C ALA A 20 -5.17 -14.13 3.77
N ILE A 21 -4.31 -14.66 4.66
CA ILE A 21 -3.03 -15.26 4.26
C ILE A 21 -3.34 -16.49 3.40
N ASP A 22 -3.29 -16.30 2.09
CA ASP A 22 -3.48 -17.35 1.12
C ASP A 22 -2.24 -18.26 1.05
N LEU A 23 -2.33 -19.41 1.72
CA LEU A 23 -1.32 -20.46 1.68
C LEU A 23 -1.65 -21.55 0.63
N THR A 24 -2.67 -21.37 -0.20
CA THR A 24 -3.12 -22.40 -1.15
C THR A 24 -2.08 -22.69 -2.22
N GLY A 25 -1.32 -21.67 -2.66
CA GLY A 25 -0.18 -21.84 -3.57
C GLY A 25 0.93 -22.70 -2.95
N LEU A 26 1.34 -22.38 -1.71
CA LEU A 26 2.34 -23.16 -0.97
C LEU A 26 1.87 -24.60 -0.74
N ALA A 27 0.61 -24.80 -0.37
CA ALA A 27 0.03 -26.11 -0.18
C ALA A 27 0.00 -26.93 -1.48
N ALA A 28 -0.30 -26.29 -2.62
CA ALA A 28 -0.27 -26.94 -3.93
C ALA A 28 1.15 -27.34 -4.33
N SER A 29 2.14 -26.45 -4.18
CA SER A 29 3.55 -26.77 -4.46
C SER A 29 4.08 -27.90 -3.57
N LEU A 30 3.74 -27.91 -2.28
CA LEU A 30 4.11 -29.01 -1.38
C LEU A 30 3.44 -30.34 -1.76
N ALA A 31 2.20 -30.33 -2.22
CA ALA A 31 1.51 -31.53 -2.69
C ALA A 31 2.11 -32.10 -3.99
N THR A 32 2.56 -31.22 -4.90
CA THR A 32 3.32 -31.63 -6.08
C THR A 32 4.62 -32.31 -5.67
N LEU A 33 5.37 -31.71 -4.76
CA LEU A 33 6.63 -32.26 -4.27
C LEU A 33 6.44 -33.62 -3.57
N GLU A 34 5.37 -33.78 -2.79
CA GLU A 34 5.01 -35.06 -2.17
C GLU A 34 4.78 -36.14 -3.25
N ALA A 35 4.05 -35.82 -4.32
CA ALA A 35 3.81 -36.75 -5.41
C ALA A 35 5.09 -37.15 -6.18
N GLU A 36 6.03 -36.21 -6.35
CA GLU A 36 7.32 -36.48 -6.99
C GLU A 36 8.23 -37.36 -6.11
N VAL A 37 8.27 -37.09 -4.80
CA VAL A 37 8.97 -37.94 -3.84
C VAL A 37 8.39 -39.36 -3.82
N ASP A 38 7.06 -39.49 -3.85
CA ASP A 38 6.38 -40.79 -3.93
C ASP A 38 6.74 -41.53 -5.24
N ALA A 39 6.85 -40.83 -6.36
CA ALA A 39 7.29 -41.40 -7.62
C ALA A 39 8.74 -41.94 -7.54
N VAL A 40 9.66 -41.16 -6.96
CA VAL A 40 11.04 -41.59 -6.71
C VAL A 40 11.08 -42.84 -5.82
N GLN A 41 10.30 -42.86 -4.73
CA GLN A 41 10.20 -44.01 -3.84
C GLN A 41 9.71 -45.27 -4.56
N ALA A 42 8.71 -45.14 -5.43
CA ALA A 42 8.20 -46.25 -6.25
C ALA A 42 9.25 -46.76 -7.25
N SER A 43 9.94 -45.84 -7.94
CA SER A 43 11.01 -46.16 -8.90
C SER A 43 12.19 -46.88 -8.24
N LEU A 44 12.51 -46.54 -6.98
CA LEU A 44 13.62 -47.13 -6.22
C LEU A 44 13.51 -48.66 -6.06
N VAL A 45 12.29 -49.19 -5.93
CA VAL A 45 12.02 -50.62 -5.70
C VAL A 45 12.49 -51.50 -6.87
N GLY A 46 12.59 -50.94 -8.09
CA GLY A 46 12.94 -51.68 -9.33
C GLY A 46 14.37 -51.45 -9.85
N VAL A 47 15.19 -50.66 -9.15
CA VAL A 47 16.49 -50.24 -9.68
C VAL A 47 17.51 -51.37 -9.64
N SER A 48 17.93 -51.79 -10.84
CA SER A 48 18.92 -52.86 -11.04
C SER A 48 19.90 -52.56 -12.18
N THR A 49 19.76 -51.40 -12.84
CA THR A 49 20.55 -51.01 -14.01
C THR A 49 21.09 -49.59 -13.86
N ALA A 50 22.21 -49.30 -14.52
CA ALA A 50 22.78 -47.95 -14.54
C ALA A 50 21.83 -46.92 -15.16
N THR A 51 21.00 -47.32 -16.14
CA THR A 51 19.98 -46.45 -16.73
C THR A 51 18.89 -46.09 -15.71
N ALA A 52 18.43 -47.05 -14.89
CA ALA A 52 17.45 -46.77 -13.85
C ALA A 52 18.02 -45.84 -12.76
N VAL A 53 19.31 -45.99 -12.42
CA VAL A 53 19.99 -45.07 -11.49
C VAL A 53 20.07 -43.66 -12.09
N ALA A 54 20.39 -43.52 -13.38
CA ALA A 54 20.45 -42.21 -14.04
C ALA A 54 19.07 -41.53 -14.12
N ALA A 55 17.99 -42.31 -14.29
CA ALA A 55 16.63 -41.78 -14.26
C ALA A 55 16.25 -41.26 -12.86
N LEU A 56 16.53 -42.03 -11.80
CA LEU A 56 16.33 -41.57 -10.42
C LEU A 56 17.12 -40.29 -10.11
N GLN A 57 18.36 -40.17 -10.61
CA GLN A 57 19.13 -38.95 -10.41
C GLN A 57 18.44 -37.74 -11.05
N ALA A 58 17.91 -37.89 -12.27
CA ALA A 58 17.20 -36.79 -12.94
C ALA A 58 15.91 -36.40 -12.22
N GLU A 59 15.17 -37.36 -11.65
CA GLU A 59 13.98 -37.09 -10.82
C GLU A 59 14.36 -36.35 -9.54
N ILE A 60 15.45 -36.75 -8.87
CA ILE A 60 15.97 -36.07 -7.68
C ILE A 60 16.44 -34.65 -8.01
N ASP A 61 17.16 -34.46 -9.12
CA ASP A 61 17.62 -33.13 -9.56
C ASP A 61 16.43 -32.17 -9.82
N ALA A 62 15.30 -32.71 -10.31
CA ALA A 62 14.08 -31.93 -10.51
C ALA A 62 13.40 -31.57 -9.17
N ILE A 63 13.27 -32.53 -8.26
CA ILE A 63 12.76 -32.28 -6.89
C ILE A 63 13.63 -31.24 -6.17
N GLU A 64 14.95 -31.31 -6.31
CA GLU A 64 15.88 -30.32 -5.73
C GLU A 64 15.61 -28.91 -6.29
N ALA A 65 15.36 -28.78 -7.59
CA ALA A 65 15.00 -27.50 -8.22
C ALA A 65 13.66 -26.95 -7.71
N ASP A 66 12.65 -27.82 -7.56
CA ASP A 66 11.32 -27.44 -7.06
C ASP A 66 11.37 -27.04 -5.58
N VAL A 67 12.19 -27.72 -4.76
CA VAL A 67 12.45 -27.30 -3.36
C VAL A 67 13.15 -25.95 -3.32
N ASP A 68 14.14 -25.71 -4.19
CA ASP A 68 14.83 -24.42 -4.24
C ASP A 68 13.85 -23.29 -4.61
N GLU A 69 12.97 -23.49 -5.59
CA GLU A 69 11.90 -22.54 -5.93
C GLU A 69 10.96 -22.29 -4.72
N LEU A 70 10.57 -23.36 -4.02
CA LEU A 70 9.69 -23.26 -2.87
C LEU A 70 10.33 -22.52 -1.70
N LEU A 71 11.61 -22.79 -1.42
CA LEU A 71 12.36 -22.11 -0.39
C LEU A 71 12.54 -20.63 -0.75
N GLU A 72 12.87 -20.32 -2.00
CA GLU A 72 12.96 -18.93 -2.46
C GLU A 72 11.65 -18.16 -2.29
N THR A 73 10.51 -18.79 -2.55
CA THR A 73 9.19 -18.15 -2.46
C THR A 73 8.63 -18.08 -1.03
N SER A 74 9.06 -18.96 -0.12
CA SER A 74 8.49 -19.11 1.23
C SER A 74 9.31 -18.49 2.37
N ASN A 75 10.42 -17.82 2.08
CA ASN A 75 11.32 -17.31 3.11
C ASN A 75 10.82 -16.00 3.74
N ILE A 76 10.58 -16.02 5.06
CA ILE A 76 10.30 -14.84 5.89
C ILE A 76 11.63 -14.31 6.45
N TYR A 77 12.04 -13.10 6.07
CA TYR A 77 13.20 -12.44 6.66
C TYR A 77 12.76 -11.60 7.87
N SER A 78 13.30 -11.89 9.06
CA SER A 78 12.86 -11.25 10.32
C SER A 78 13.92 -10.33 10.94
N THR A 79 14.91 -9.89 10.16
CA THR A 79 15.92 -8.92 10.62
C THR A 79 15.68 -7.58 9.94
N ALA A 80 15.85 -6.48 10.68
CA ALA A 80 15.67 -5.16 10.11
C ALA A 80 16.69 -4.88 9.01
N ILE A 81 16.25 -4.22 7.95
CA ILE A 81 17.10 -3.81 6.83
C ILE A 81 17.49 -2.35 7.03
N SER A 82 18.76 -2.03 6.84
CA SER A 82 19.27 -0.66 6.85
C SER A 82 20.20 -0.44 5.67
N VAL A 83 19.76 0.32 4.67
CA VAL A 83 20.55 0.70 3.50
C VAL A 83 20.93 2.17 3.62
N THR A 84 22.22 2.45 3.80
CA THR A 84 22.76 3.82 3.93
C THR A 84 23.97 4.08 3.03
N SER A 85 24.42 3.04 2.32
CA SER A 85 25.56 3.06 1.38
C SER A 85 25.35 2.03 0.26
N ALA A 86 26.15 2.14 -0.81
CA ALA A 86 26.20 1.10 -1.84
C ALA A 86 26.54 -0.28 -1.26
N SER A 87 27.46 -0.36 -0.28
CA SER A 87 27.82 -1.63 0.34
C SER A 87 26.67 -2.31 1.11
N THR A 88 25.83 -1.52 1.77
CA THR A 88 24.63 -2.03 2.47
C THR A 88 23.50 -2.36 1.48
N LEU A 89 23.45 -1.67 0.33
CA LEU A 89 22.54 -1.99 -0.76
C LEU A 89 22.87 -3.36 -1.37
N GLU A 90 24.15 -3.59 -1.70
CA GLU A 90 24.64 -4.90 -2.17
C GLU A 90 24.36 -6.02 -1.16
N ALA A 91 24.62 -5.78 0.13
CA ALA A 91 24.34 -6.76 1.18
C ALA A 91 22.84 -7.08 1.28
N ALA A 92 21.96 -6.09 1.15
CA ALA A 92 20.53 -6.29 1.13
C ALA A 92 20.07 -7.01 -0.14
N LEU A 93 20.65 -6.70 -1.30
CA LEU A 93 20.39 -7.41 -2.56
C LEU A 93 20.83 -8.88 -2.50
N ALA A 94 21.91 -9.20 -1.79
CA ALA A 94 22.36 -10.58 -1.61
C ALA A 94 21.37 -11.45 -0.81
N LEU A 95 20.40 -10.85 -0.11
CA LEU A 95 19.31 -11.58 0.55
C LEU A 95 18.33 -12.21 -0.45
N GLY A 96 18.26 -11.68 -1.68
CA GLY A 96 17.43 -12.24 -2.75
C GLY A 96 15.96 -12.32 -2.38
N ASN A 97 15.32 -13.45 -2.72
CA ASN A 97 13.89 -13.68 -2.53
C ASN A 97 13.46 -13.82 -1.06
N LYS A 98 14.42 -13.92 -0.12
CA LYS A 98 14.12 -13.89 1.33
C LYS A 98 13.40 -12.61 1.75
N LEU A 99 13.49 -11.55 0.96
CA LEU A 99 12.86 -10.27 1.24
C LEU A 99 11.39 -10.17 0.82
N ASN A 100 10.83 -11.20 0.17
CA ASN A 100 9.42 -11.23 -0.22
C ASN A 100 8.49 -10.90 0.96
N ILE A 101 8.76 -11.50 2.11
CA ILE A 101 8.10 -11.19 3.38
C ILE A 101 9.14 -10.70 4.38
N LEU A 102 9.11 -9.40 4.67
CA LEU A 102 9.97 -8.77 5.67
C LEU A 102 9.21 -8.61 6.99
N ASN A 103 9.46 -9.52 7.92
CA ASN A 103 8.93 -9.46 9.28
C ASN A 103 9.80 -8.57 10.20
N ALA A 104 10.09 -7.34 9.74
CA ALA A 104 10.87 -6.35 10.45
C ALA A 104 10.70 -4.96 9.79
N ALA A 105 11.33 -3.94 10.37
CA ALA A 105 11.42 -2.63 9.74
C ALA A 105 12.45 -2.60 8.60
N ALA A 106 12.22 -1.74 7.61
CA ALA A 106 13.19 -1.39 6.58
C ALA A 106 13.48 0.11 6.60
N THR A 107 14.75 0.48 6.62
CA THR A 107 15.19 1.87 6.51
C THR A 107 16.13 2.03 5.33
N PHE A 108 15.77 2.93 4.41
CA PHE A 108 16.55 3.26 3.24
C PHE A 108 16.93 4.74 3.30
N THR A 109 18.22 5.03 3.21
CA THR A 109 18.78 6.36 3.01
C THR A 109 19.58 6.33 1.72
N ILE A 110 18.91 6.67 0.62
CA ILE A 110 19.43 6.56 -0.73
C ILE A 110 20.05 7.90 -1.15
N SER A 111 21.31 7.83 -1.57
CA SER A 111 22.00 8.97 -2.17
C SER A 111 21.99 8.87 -3.69
N ALA A 112 22.11 10.00 -4.38
CA ALA A 112 22.21 10.03 -5.84
C ALA A 112 23.44 9.30 -6.41
N ALA A 113 24.37 8.83 -5.57
CA ALA A 113 25.53 8.05 -5.98
C ALA A 113 25.28 6.53 -5.97
N MET A 114 24.17 6.06 -5.39
CA MET A 114 23.79 4.65 -5.42
C MET A 114 23.15 4.30 -6.77
N ASP A 115 23.29 3.06 -7.21
CA ASP A 115 22.64 2.60 -8.44
C ASP A 115 21.13 2.49 -8.22
N GLN A 116 20.37 3.26 -9.01
CA GLN A 116 18.92 3.31 -8.87
C GLN A 116 18.23 2.01 -9.33
N THR A 117 18.83 1.28 -10.27
CA THR A 117 18.33 -0.03 -10.73
C THR A 117 18.39 -1.03 -9.58
N ASP A 118 19.48 -0.98 -8.81
CA ASP A 118 19.68 -1.82 -7.64
C ASP A 118 18.73 -1.45 -6.49
N VAL A 119 18.51 -0.16 -6.26
CA VAL A 119 17.50 0.33 -5.31
C VAL A 119 16.10 -0.15 -5.70
N GLN A 120 15.71 0.01 -6.97
CA GLN A 120 14.41 -0.44 -7.45
C GLN A 120 14.26 -1.96 -7.36
N THR A 121 15.33 -2.71 -7.68
CA THR A 121 15.35 -4.18 -7.56
C THR A 121 15.14 -4.61 -6.12
N LEU A 122 15.81 -3.95 -5.16
CA LEU A 122 15.66 -4.27 -3.74
C LEU A 122 14.24 -3.98 -3.25
N VAL A 123 13.68 -2.80 -3.57
CA VAL A 123 12.32 -2.43 -3.16
C VAL A 123 11.28 -3.36 -3.78
N ASN A 124 11.43 -3.74 -5.06
CA ASN A 124 10.53 -4.67 -5.74
C ASN A 124 10.51 -6.08 -5.14
N ARG A 125 11.55 -6.47 -4.39
CA ARG A 125 11.54 -7.75 -3.69
C ARG A 125 10.69 -7.73 -2.43
N ILE A 126 10.45 -6.56 -1.83
CA ILE A 126 9.67 -6.47 -0.61
C ILE A 126 8.18 -6.37 -0.96
N HIS A 127 7.45 -7.48 -0.77
CA HIS A 127 6.02 -7.53 -1.07
C HIS A 127 5.19 -7.25 0.18
N THR A 128 5.63 -7.71 1.35
CA THR A 128 4.89 -7.56 2.60
C THR A 128 5.84 -7.20 3.72
N MET A 129 5.48 -6.21 4.52
CA MET A 129 6.19 -5.80 5.72
C MET A 129 5.27 -5.87 6.94
N THR A 130 5.78 -6.41 8.06
CA THR A 130 5.06 -6.32 9.35
C THR A 130 5.54 -5.17 10.22
N GLY A 131 6.63 -4.51 9.82
CA GLY A 131 7.18 -3.34 10.50
C GLY A 131 7.22 -2.11 9.60
N ASN A 132 7.83 -1.06 10.11
CA ASN A 132 7.85 0.25 9.46
C ASN A 132 8.75 0.28 8.21
N LEU A 133 8.27 0.96 7.17
CA LEU A 133 9.05 1.39 6.03
C LEU A 133 9.46 2.85 6.21
N ILE A 134 10.76 3.12 6.24
CA ILE A 134 11.32 4.47 6.18
C ILE A 134 12.15 4.56 4.90
N PHE A 135 11.73 5.37 3.94
CA PHE A 135 12.45 5.59 2.69
C PHE A 135 12.78 7.07 2.52
N ASN A 136 14.06 7.41 2.58
CA ASN A 136 14.57 8.75 2.36
C ASN A 136 15.56 8.72 1.20
N SER A 137 15.25 9.40 0.10
CA SER A 137 16.07 9.42 -1.11
C SER A 137 16.34 10.84 -1.57
N SER A 138 17.60 11.12 -1.85
CA SER A 138 18.03 12.35 -2.53
C SER A 138 18.23 12.16 -4.04
N SER A 139 17.99 10.94 -4.55
CA SER A 139 18.04 10.60 -5.97
C SER A 139 17.09 11.50 -6.79
N THR A 140 17.45 11.77 -8.04
CA THR A 140 16.57 12.47 -8.99
C THR A 140 15.60 11.55 -9.70
N THR A 141 15.83 10.24 -9.61
CA THR A 141 14.96 9.22 -10.18
C THR A 141 14.07 8.68 -9.07
N GLU A 142 12.77 8.66 -9.34
CA GLU A 142 11.76 8.13 -8.42
C GLU A 142 11.95 6.63 -8.18
N THR A 143 11.68 6.19 -6.96
CA THR A 143 11.52 4.77 -6.62
C THR A 143 10.04 4.47 -6.41
N THR A 144 9.53 3.43 -7.07
CA THR A 144 8.13 2.99 -6.90
C THR A 144 8.05 1.78 -5.98
N PHE A 145 6.92 1.66 -5.28
CA PHE A 145 6.64 0.58 -4.32
C PHE A 145 5.46 -0.27 -4.79
N ASN A 146 5.38 -0.50 -6.11
CA ASN A 146 4.26 -1.16 -6.77
C ASN A 146 4.17 -2.68 -6.54
N ASN A 147 5.05 -3.25 -5.73
CA ASN A 147 4.96 -4.64 -5.28
C ASN A 147 4.58 -4.74 -3.80
N LEU A 148 4.67 -3.64 -3.04
CA LEU A 148 4.38 -3.62 -1.61
C LEU A 148 2.86 -3.66 -1.41
N THR A 149 2.37 -4.65 -0.68
CA THR A 149 0.96 -4.87 -0.38
C THR A 149 0.58 -4.47 1.04
N SER A 150 1.53 -4.51 1.99
CA SER A 150 1.30 -4.06 3.36
C SER A 150 2.58 -3.62 4.07
N ALA A 151 2.43 -2.72 5.03
CA ALA A 151 3.45 -2.29 5.99
C ALA A 151 2.78 -1.89 7.32
N GLU A 152 3.54 -1.75 8.41
CA GLU A 152 3.04 -1.12 9.64
C GLU A 152 2.87 0.38 9.40
N ASP A 153 3.90 1.20 9.59
CA ASP A 153 3.90 2.60 9.16
C ASP A 153 4.76 2.80 7.92
N ILE A 154 4.41 3.79 7.10
CA ILE A 154 5.20 4.24 5.96
C ILE A 154 5.62 5.68 6.18
N THR A 155 6.91 5.96 6.09
CA THR A 155 7.46 7.32 5.99
C THR A 155 8.30 7.42 4.72
N ILE A 156 7.91 8.28 3.80
CA ILE A 156 8.59 8.43 2.51
C ILE A 156 8.99 9.88 2.24
N ASN A 157 10.22 10.07 1.78
CA ASN A 157 10.78 11.34 1.32
C ASN A 157 11.60 11.08 0.06
N GLN A 158 11.12 11.52 -1.09
CA GLN A 158 11.86 11.41 -2.36
C GLN A 158 11.41 12.49 -3.34
N LYS A 159 12.18 12.65 -4.42
CA LYS A 159 11.72 13.38 -5.60
C LYS A 159 10.89 12.46 -6.50
N GLY A 160 9.96 13.04 -7.24
CA GLY A 160 9.00 12.30 -8.07
C GLY A 160 7.73 12.00 -7.28
N GLY A 161 6.93 11.06 -7.76
CA GLY A 161 5.68 10.67 -7.10
C GLY A 161 5.86 9.78 -5.87
N TYR A 162 4.72 9.48 -5.25
CA TYR A 162 4.58 8.47 -4.22
C TYR A 162 3.68 7.34 -4.73
N GLN A 163 4.28 6.32 -5.35
CA GLN A 163 3.55 5.24 -6.01
C GLN A 163 3.55 3.94 -5.20
N PHE A 164 2.38 3.57 -4.69
CA PHE A 164 2.10 2.38 -3.88
C PHE A 164 0.85 1.66 -4.42
N GLN A 165 0.84 1.38 -5.73
CA GLN A 165 -0.36 0.95 -6.46
C GLN A 165 -0.99 -0.35 -5.93
N THR A 166 -0.20 -1.22 -5.29
CA THR A 166 -0.63 -2.51 -4.73
C THR A 166 -0.84 -2.50 -3.23
N LEU A 167 -0.51 -1.40 -2.54
CA LEU A 167 -0.58 -1.32 -1.09
C LEU A 167 -2.05 -1.38 -0.67
N THR A 168 -2.44 -2.44 0.04
CA THR A 168 -3.83 -2.65 0.48
C THR A 168 -4.06 -2.19 1.91
N SER A 169 -3.00 -2.15 2.73
CA SER A 169 -3.06 -1.76 4.13
C SER A 169 -1.78 -1.11 4.64
N ALA A 170 -1.95 -0.09 5.47
CA ALA A 170 -0.92 0.47 6.35
C ALA A 170 -1.60 1.04 7.60
N ALA A 171 -0.87 1.26 8.68
CA ALA A 171 -1.34 2.04 9.81
C ALA A 171 -1.21 3.54 9.47
N ALA A 172 -0.08 4.18 9.75
CA ALA A 172 0.15 5.57 9.39
C ALA A 172 0.99 5.72 8.12
N ILE A 173 0.59 6.64 7.23
CA ILE A 173 1.35 7.02 6.04
C ILE A 173 1.77 8.49 6.18
N THR A 174 3.09 8.71 6.28
CA THR A 174 3.72 10.03 6.30
C THR A 174 4.42 10.28 4.97
N LEU A 175 3.93 11.28 4.24
CA LEU A 175 4.45 11.73 2.95
C LEU A 175 5.25 13.01 3.18
N ASN A 176 6.54 13.03 2.87
CA ASN A 176 7.35 14.20 3.15
C ASN A 176 7.17 15.31 2.10
N ASP A 177 7.19 16.57 2.50
CA ASP A 177 7.03 17.77 1.66
C ASP A 177 8.35 18.38 1.18
N GLN A 178 9.50 17.88 1.62
CA GLN A 178 10.81 18.45 1.28
C GLN A 178 11.03 18.63 -0.23
N TYR A 179 10.41 17.79 -1.06
CA TYR A 179 10.46 17.84 -2.52
C TYR A 179 9.09 18.10 -3.16
N GLU A 180 8.18 18.81 -2.48
CA GLU A 180 6.81 19.11 -2.94
C GLU A 180 6.75 19.55 -4.40
N ALA A 181 7.68 20.42 -4.83
CA ALA A 181 7.79 20.89 -6.21
C ALA A 181 7.92 19.78 -7.28
N ASN A 182 8.33 18.58 -6.87
CA ASN A 182 8.55 17.40 -7.69
C ASN A 182 7.48 16.32 -7.53
N ILE A 183 6.56 16.46 -6.56
CA ILE A 183 5.52 15.46 -6.30
C ILE A 183 4.35 15.71 -7.25
N THR A 184 4.35 15.03 -8.40
CA THR A 184 3.30 15.18 -9.41
C THR A 184 2.20 14.11 -9.32
N ASN A 185 2.46 12.99 -8.64
CA ASN A 185 1.54 11.86 -8.51
C ASN A 185 1.61 11.29 -7.09
N VAL A 186 0.46 11.03 -6.48
CA VAL A 186 0.32 10.26 -5.24
C VAL A 186 -0.66 9.12 -5.47
N ASP A 187 -0.20 7.88 -5.43
CA ASP A 187 -0.98 6.73 -5.87
C ASP A 187 -1.07 5.64 -4.80
N PHE A 188 -2.26 5.53 -4.21
CA PHE A 188 -2.65 4.52 -3.23
C PHE A 188 -3.94 3.81 -3.69
N ARG A 189 -4.11 3.60 -5.00
CA ARG A 189 -5.36 3.09 -5.60
C ARG A 189 -5.91 1.81 -4.95
N ALA A 190 -5.04 0.90 -4.46
CA ALA A 190 -5.45 -0.35 -3.83
C ALA A 190 -5.64 -0.25 -2.30
N LEU A 191 -5.35 0.90 -1.70
CA LEU A 191 -5.35 1.07 -0.25
C LEU A 191 -6.76 1.07 0.29
N SER A 192 -7.10 -0.02 0.99
CA SER A 192 -8.41 -0.22 1.59
C SER A 192 -8.45 0.18 3.07
N THR A 193 -7.31 0.14 3.75
CA THR A 193 -7.21 0.43 5.19
C THR A 193 -6.00 1.29 5.49
N VAL A 194 -6.26 2.40 6.17
CA VAL A 194 -5.24 3.33 6.71
C VAL A 194 -5.81 4.00 7.96
N THR A 195 -4.96 4.32 8.93
CA THR A 195 -5.39 5.07 10.13
C THR A 195 -5.23 6.57 9.94
N SER A 196 -4.16 7.01 9.27
CA SER A 196 -3.90 8.41 9.01
C SER A 196 -3.01 8.64 7.80
N PHE A 197 -3.29 9.72 7.08
CA PHE A 197 -2.34 10.37 6.18
C PHE A 197 -1.77 11.62 6.83
N THR A 198 -0.49 11.88 6.61
CA THR A 198 0.17 13.12 7.02
C THR A 198 1.13 13.56 5.93
N THR A 199 0.98 14.79 5.45
CA THR A 199 2.07 15.46 4.75
C THR A 199 2.96 16.16 5.79
N SER A 200 4.27 15.92 5.78
CA SER A 200 5.16 16.66 6.70
C SER A 200 5.10 18.15 6.42
N GLY A 201 5.33 19.00 7.42
CA GLY A 201 5.22 20.45 7.26
C GLY A 201 3.79 20.98 7.42
N GLU A 202 2.78 20.15 7.18
CA GLU A 202 1.37 20.51 7.31
C GLU A 202 0.81 20.20 8.70
N SER A 203 -0.16 21.01 9.14
CA SER A 203 -0.85 20.83 10.43
C SER A 203 -2.08 19.95 10.32
N ASP A 204 -2.72 19.93 9.15
CA ASP A 204 -3.92 19.14 8.89
C ASP A 204 -3.55 17.72 8.43
N ALA A 205 -4.36 16.74 8.79
CA ALA A 205 -4.19 15.37 8.33
C ALA A 205 -4.63 15.24 6.87
N GLY A 206 -3.83 14.53 6.06
CA GLY A 206 -4.16 14.27 4.66
C GLY A 206 -2.98 14.28 3.71
N ILE A 207 -3.28 14.47 2.42
CA ILE A 207 -2.34 14.44 1.30
C ILE A 207 -2.34 15.83 0.67
N GLN A 208 -1.28 16.59 0.90
CA GLN A 208 -1.22 18.01 0.56
C GLN A 208 0.01 18.29 -0.29
N PHE A 209 -0.16 18.34 -1.61
CA PHE A 209 0.90 18.62 -2.58
C PHE A 209 0.33 19.49 -3.70
N ASP A 210 0.55 20.80 -3.64
CA ASP A 210 -0.04 21.76 -4.58
C ASP A 210 0.46 21.64 -6.03
N GLN A 211 1.44 20.77 -6.26
CA GLN A 211 1.98 20.40 -7.55
C GLN A 211 1.49 19.05 -8.09
N ALA A 212 0.79 18.25 -7.26
CA ALA A 212 0.26 16.95 -7.68
C ALA A 212 -0.83 17.14 -8.74
N THR A 213 -0.66 16.50 -9.89
CA THR A 213 -1.65 16.48 -10.98
C THR A 213 -2.61 15.30 -10.88
N GLU A 214 -2.29 14.31 -10.05
CA GLU A 214 -3.14 13.14 -9.80
C GLU A 214 -2.97 12.62 -8.36
N VAL A 215 -4.09 12.25 -7.74
CA VAL A 215 -4.15 11.55 -6.44
C VAL A 215 -5.13 10.39 -6.54
N HIS A 216 -4.69 9.18 -6.17
CA HIS A 216 -5.49 7.96 -6.28
C HIS A 216 -5.76 7.30 -4.92
N LEU A 217 -7.05 7.21 -4.55
CA LEU A 217 -7.58 6.59 -3.33
C LEU A 217 -8.79 5.68 -3.65
N ASP A 218 -8.75 5.01 -4.81
CA ASP A 218 -9.88 4.30 -5.42
C ASP A 218 -10.53 3.25 -4.51
N ALA A 219 -9.73 2.51 -3.73
CA ALA A 219 -10.19 1.45 -2.83
C ALA A 219 -10.45 1.92 -1.39
N LEU A 220 -10.24 3.20 -1.07
CA LEU A 220 -10.36 3.70 0.30
C LEU A 220 -11.84 3.92 0.65
N ALA A 221 -12.48 2.86 1.14
CA ALA A 221 -13.87 2.91 1.56
C ALA A 221 -14.07 3.63 2.91
N ARG A 222 -13.05 3.66 3.76
CA ARG A 222 -13.14 4.33 5.07
C ARG A 222 -11.83 4.97 5.50
N TYR A 223 -11.94 6.17 6.06
CA TYR A 223 -10.86 6.86 6.75
C TYR A 223 -11.26 7.16 8.20
N PRO A 224 -10.56 6.61 9.22
CA PRO A 224 -10.96 6.74 10.62
C PRO A 224 -10.55 8.08 11.25
N GLY A 225 -9.71 8.87 10.58
CA GLY A 225 -9.39 10.22 11.00
C GLY A 225 -10.59 11.15 10.82
N SER A 226 -10.77 12.10 11.75
CA SER A 226 -11.94 13.01 11.72
C SER A 226 -11.94 14.00 10.57
N GLN A 227 -10.80 14.18 9.89
CA GLN A 227 -10.61 15.08 8.76
C GLN A 227 -9.60 14.48 7.79
N LEU A 228 -9.96 14.46 6.50
CA LEU A 228 -9.08 14.19 5.37
C LEU A 228 -8.95 15.45 4.51
N THR A 229 -7.76 16.06 4.50
CA THR A 229 -7.46 17.22 3.66
C THR A 229 -6.69 16.79 2.43
N ILE A 230 -7.20 17.11 1.24
CA ILE A 230 -6.52 16.84 -0.03
C ILE A 230 -6.24 18.18 -0.72
N ILE A 231 -4.96 18.49 -0.90
CA ILE A 231 -4.51 19.64 -1.70
C ILE A 231 -3.73 19.10 -2.88
N THR A 232 -4.14 19.52 -4.07
CA THR A 232 -3.49 19.19 -5.34
C THR A 232 -3.24 20.46 -6.12
N LYS A 233 -2.59 20.32 -7.29
CA LYS A 233 -2.66 21.34 -8.32
C LYS A 233 -4.11 21.56 -8.75
N LYS A 234 -4.43 22.79 -9.15
CA LYS A 234 -5.70 23.08 -9.83
C LYS A 234 -5.87 22.18 -11.06
N ASP A 235 -7.09 21.67 -11.25
CA ASP A 235 -7.50 20.76 -12.33
C ASP A 235 -6.81 19.39 -12.26
N ALA A 236 -6.43 18.94 -11.06
CA ALA A 236 -5.84 17.61 -10.86
C ALA A 236 -6.90 16.51 -10.84
N ALA A 237 -6.51 15.31 -11.28
CA ALA A 237 -7.36 14.14 -11.15
C ALA A 237 -7.38 13.64 -9.69
N LEU A 238 -8.58 13.39 -9.14
CA LEU A 238 -8.76 12.73 -7.85
C LEU A 238 -9.71 11.55 -8.00
N THR A 239 -9.28 10.35 -7.56
CA THR A 239 -10.16 9.19 -7.45
C THR A 239 -10.38 8.84 -5.97
N MET A 240 -11.60 9.10 -5.47
CA MET A 240 -12.01 8.83 -4.07
C MET A 240 -13.53 8.58 -3.99
N GLY A 241 -14.06 7.79 -4.92
CA GLY A 241 -15.51 7.70 -5.15
C GLY A 241 -16.31 6.83 -4.18
N ILE A 242 -15.63 6.06 -3.31
CA ILE A 242 -16.28 5.09 -2.41
C ILE A 242 -16.07 5.40 -0.91
N LEU A 243 -15.50 6.56 -0.58
CA LEU A 243 -15.28 6.95 0.81
C LEU A 243 -16.63 7.15 1.51
N ASP A 244 -16.83 6.44 2.60
CA ASP A 244 -18.04 6.45 3.42
C ASP A 244 -17.71 7.02 4.81
N ASP A 245 -18.71 7.60 5.48
CA ASP A 245 -18.62 8.07 6.87
C ASP A 245 -19.35 7.17 7.86
N LYS A 246 -19.79 5.98 7.42
CA LYS A 246 -20.27 4.90 8.29
C LYS A 246 -19.14 3.93 8.62
N ASN A 247 -19.15 3.45 9.85
CA ASN A 247 -18.34 2.29 10.22
C ASN A 247 -19.01 0.98 9.78
N THR A 248 -18.36 -0.15 10.05
CA THR A 248 -18.85 -1.49 9.69
C THR A 248 -20.13 -1.92 10.43
N LEU A 249 -20.63 -1.10 11.35
CA LEU A 249 -21.90 -1.29 12.07
C LEU A 249 -23.00 -0.34 11.58
N ASP A 250 -22.80 0.31 10.43
CA ASP A 250 -23.69 1.32 9.84
C ASP A 250 -23.93 2.54 10.75
N VAL A 251 -22.96 2.86 11.60
CA VAL A 251 -23.00 4.03 12.49
C VAL A 251 -22.12 5.13 11.91
N TYR A 252 -22.67 6.34 11.83
CA TYR A 252 -21.93 7.54 11.43
C TYR A 252 -20.74 7.81 12.35
N GLU A 253 -19.59 8.00 11.74
CA GLU A 253 -18.34 8.44 12.34
C GLU A 253 -17.75 9.54 11.45
N ALA A 254 -17.68 10.76 11.99
CA ALA A 254 -17.27 11.93 11.25
C ALA A 254 -15.98 11.69 10.45
N THR A 255 -16.08 11.83 9.13
CA THR A 255 -14.98 11.80 8.18
C THR A 255 -15.08 13.05 7.32
N ASN A 256 -14.69 14.19 7.89
CA ASN A 256 -14.79 15.47 7.19
C ASN A 256 -13.80 15.52 6.02
N VAL A 257 -14.16 16.24 4.95
CA VAL A 257 -13.36 16.32 3.73
C VAL A 257 -13.09 17.78 3.37
N THR A 258 -11.83 18.11 3.14
CA THR A 258 -11.41 19.44 2.65
C THR A 258 -10.63 19.23 1.37
N LEU A 259 -11.13 19.74 0.25
CA LEU A 259 -10.50 19.60 -1.06
C LEU A 259 -10.08 20.97 -1.59
N THR A 260 -8.82 21.08 -2.03
CA THR A 260 -8.32 22.22 -2.78
C THR A 260 -7.61 21.76 -4.04
N GLY A 261 -8.14 22.10 -5.22
CA GLY A 261 -7.47 21.87 -6.51
C GLY A 261 -8.04 20.78 -7.43
N PRO A 262 -8.56 19.63 -6.96
CA PRO A 262 -9.03 18.59 -7.88
C PRO A 262 -10.09 19.10 -8.87
N GLU A 263 -10.08 18.61 -10.12
CA GLU A 263 -11.06 19.01 -11.15
C GLU A 263 -12.48 18.60 -10.72
N ASP A 264 -12.64 17.35 -10.31
CA ASP A 264 -13.94 16.75 -9.99
C ASP A 264 -13.97 16.15 -8.59
N PHE A 265 -15.11 16.31 -7.92
CA PHE A 265 -15.47 15.52 -6.76
C PHE A 265 -16.92 15.05 -6.83
N THR A 266 -17.14 13.76 -6.62
CA THR A 266 -18.47 13.16 -6.51
C THR A 266 -18.55 12.27 -5.27
N SER A 267 -19.59 12.44 -4.44
CA SER A 267 -19.89 11.52 -3.34
C SER A 267 -21.38 11.31 -3.15
N THR A 268 -21.77 10.07 -2.85
CA THR A 268 -23.13 9.67 -2.45
C THR A 268 -23.13 8.87 -1.14
N LEU A 269 -21.98 8.79 -0.46
CA LEU A 269 -21.77 7.93 0.72
C LEU A 269 -21.36 8.72 1.97
N LEU A 270 -20.86 9.94 1.80
CA LEU A 270 -20.57 10.83 2.92
C LEU A 270 -21.86 11.57 3.32
N GLU A 271 -22.67 10.92 4.17
CA GLU A 271 -24.04 11.32 4.50
C GLU A 271 -24.15 12.23 5.75
N ASP A 272 -23.11 12.34 6.57
CA ASP A 272 -23.08 13.15 7.81
C ASP A 272 -21.70 13.82 8.00
N SER A 273 -21.07 14.25 6.92
CA SER A 273 -19.73 14.81 6.91
C SER A 273 -19.71 16.31 6.61
N THR A 274 -18.81 17.04 7.28
CA THR A 274 -18.51 18.42 6.88
C THR A 274 -17.60 18.40 5.66
N MET A 275 -17.95 19.15 4.63
CA MET A 275 -17.19 19.22 3.37
C MET A 275 -16.82 20.66 3.04
N THR A 276 -15.58 20.88 2.62
CA THR A 276 -15.12 22.19 2.14
C THR A 276 -14.44 22.05 0.77
N PHE A 277 -14.83 22.88 -0.19
CA PHE A 277 -14.32 22.84 -1.55
C PHE A 277 -13.74 24.18 -1.98
N THR A 278 -12.50 24.19 -2.49
CA THR A 278 -11.83 25.36 -3.05
C THR A 278 -11.18 24.97 -4.37
N ASN A 279 -11.36 25.74 -5.45
CA ASN A 279 -10.82 25.40 -6.77
C ASN A 279 -11.16 23.96 -7.21
N VAL A 280 -12.40 23.52 -6.97
CA VAL A 280 -12.91 22.23 -7.46
C VAL A 280 -13.94 22.51 -8.53
N GLU A 281 -13.61 22.30 -9.80
CA GLU A 281 -14.43 22.75 -10.94
C GLU A 281 -15.85 22.17 -10.85
N ASN A 282 -15.97 20.85 -10.67
CA ASN A 282 -17.26 20.15 -10.58
C ASN A 282 -17.42 19.44 -9.23
N VAL A 283 -18.44 19.85 -8.46
CA VAL A 283 -18.83 19.22 -7.18
C VAL A 283 -20.22 18.61 -7.31
N THR A 284 -20.32 17.29 -7.11
CA THR A 284 -21.58 16.56 -7.03
C THR A 284 -21.71 15.82 -5.70
N VAL A 285 -22.69 16.19 -4.87
CA VAL A 285 -22.90 15.54 -3.56
C VAL A 285 -24.38 15.19 -3.38
N SER A 286 -24.68 13.97 -2.90
CA SER A 286 -26.03 13.59 -2.48
C SER A 286 -26.08 13.17 -1.01
N ASP A 287 -27.27 13.27 -0.42
CA ASP A 287 -27.64 12.69 0.88
C ASP A 287 -26.85 13.22 2.10
N ASN A 288 -25.96 14.21 1.92
CA ASN A 288 -25.17 14.78 3.01
C ASN A 288 -25.98 15.68 3.93
N ARG A 289 -26.03 15.31 5.20
CA ARG A 289 -26.67 16.05 6.30
C ARG A 289 -25.70 16.97 7.04
N GLY A 290 -24.39 16.79 6.83
CA GLY A 290 -23.36 17.69 7.34
C GLY A 290 -23.27 19.01 6.58
N ALA A 291 -22.48 19.95 7.11
CA ALA A 291 -22.31 21.25 6.50
C ALA A 291 -21.41 21.19 5.26
N ILE A 292 -21.85 21.79 4.15
CA ILE A 292 -21.04 21.98 2.95
C ILE A 292 -20.62 23.45 2.83
N THR A 293 -19.33 23.73 2.69
CA THR A 293 -18.77 25.06 2.43
C THR A 293 -18.16 25.11 1.03
N ILE A 294 -18.67 26.03 0.21
CA ILE A 294 -18.19 26.29 -1.15
C ILE A 294 -17.37 27.57 -1.14
N ASN A 295 -16.09 27.50 -1.47
CA ASN A 295 -15.23 28.66 -1.62
C ASN A 295 -15.05 29.03 -3.11
N ALA A 296 -14.11 29.95 -3.37
CA ALA A 296 -13.77 30.36 -4.73
C ALA A 296 -13.30 29.18 -5.61
N GLY A 297 -13.57 29.29 -6.91
CA GLY A 297 -13.08 28.33 -7.92
C GLY A 297 -13.93 27.07 -8.09
N VAL A 298 -15.11 27.00 -7.47
CA VAL A 298 -16.13 26.01 -7.82
C VAL A 298 -17.02 26.56 -8.93
N GLU A 299 -17.14 25.83 -10.04
CA GLU A 299 -17.81 26.31 -11.26
C GLU A 299 -19.18 25.64 -11.46
N VAL A 300 -19.24 24.32 -11.23
CA VAL A 300 -20.45 23.51 -11.33
C VAL A 300 -20.74 22.85 -9.98
N LEU A 301 -21.92 23.13 -9.43
CA LEU A 301 -22.38 22.57 -8.16
C LEU A 301 -23.71 21.83 -8.38
N SER A 302 -23.73 20.53 -8.06
CA SER A 302 -24.90 19.66 -8.14
C SER A 302 -25.15 19.00 -6.78
N LEU A 303 -26.18 19.45 -6.07
CA LEU A 303 -26.52 18.95 -4.73
C LEU A 303 -27.91 18.32 -4.73
N THR A 304 -28.04 17.13 -4.14
CA THR A 304 -29.33 16.43 -3.96
C THR A 304 -29.50 16.03 -2.50
N ASP A 305 -30.65 16.34 -1.91
CA ASP A 305 -30.99 15.97 -0.53
C ASP A 305 -29.95 16.41 0.54
N VAL A 306 -29.29 17.55 0.29
CA VAL A 306 -28.34 18.19 1.22
C VAL A 306 -29.05 19.14 2.18
N VAL A 307 -28.61 19.18 3.44
CA VAL A 307 -29.27 19.95 4.51
C VAL A 307 -28.69 21.36 4.73
N GLU A 308 -27.37 21.52 4.72
CA GLU A 308 -26.71 22.80 5.05
C GLU A 308 -25.61 23.14 4.05
N VAL A 309 -25.70 24.34 3.44
CA VAL A 309 -24.73 24.84 2.45
C VAL A 309 -24.41 26.30 2.71
N THR A 310 -23.12 26.62 2.74
CA THR A 310 -22.58 27.99 2.77
C THR A 310 -21.76 28.24 1.51
N VAL A 311 -21.90 29.43 0.92
CA VAL A 311 -21.20 29.89 -0.30
C VAL A 311 -20.63 31.28 -0.05
#